data_AF-A0A412X198-F1
#
_entry.id   AF-A0A412X198-F1
#
_cell.length_a   1.000
_cell.length_b   1.000
_cell.length_c   1.000
_cell.angle_alpha   90.00
_cell.angle_beta   90.00
_cell.angle_gamma   90.00
#
_symmetry.space_group_name_H-M   'P 1'
#
loop_
_entity.id
_entity.type
_entity.pdbx_description
1 polymer ?
#
loop_
_entity_poly.entity_id
_entity_poly.type
_entity_poly.pdbx_seq_one_letter_code
_entity_poly.pdbx_strand_id
1 'polypeptide(L)'
;MRRILYFLLLVFLVSCKNSENIELSYFELEDFPRTKYCTSKSISIQVANSLSYHVLHDSLVLVTTRGNGGYFVEMYNLNSKQKIMDFAQKGLNANQFSHARVVLDETNVSSIFYLYNVITNSIVEINIDSLLKYEDSYSFKKIYFSGYTNVPSFCKYDETRYLAQNKYYSIVKDLDNDVDRFLFVKKNEFDITNSTYSKSWEYKYYLFKVLGIQILLVKYK
;
A
#
# COMPACT_ATOMS: atom_id res chain seq x y z
N MET A 1 45.26 -27.32 -9.34
CA MET A 1 43.79 -27.53 -9.39
C MET A 1 43.24 -28.18 -8.12
N ARG A 2 43.74 -29.33 -7.65
CA ARG A 2 43.22 -30.03 -6.45
C ARG A 2 43.24 -29.21 -5.15
N ARG A 3 44.28 -28.41 -4.91
CA ARG A 3 44.41 -27.52 -3.72
C ARG A 3 43.46 -26.31 -3.72
N ILE A 4 43.10 -25.79 -4.91
CA ILE A 4 42.15 -24.68 -5.06
C ILE A 4 40.72 -25.16 -4.77
N LEU A 5 40.40 -26.40 -5.18
CA LEU A 5 39.12 -27.03 -4.88
C LEU A 5 38.90 -27.21 -3.37
N TYR A 6 39.94 -27.64 -2.64
CA TYR A 6 39.87 -27.74 -1.17
C TYR A 6 39.71 -26.39 -0.49
N PHE A 7 40.33 -25.33 -1.02
CA PHE A 7 40.19 -23.97 -0.50
C PHE A 7 38.78 -23.42 -0.74
N LEU A 8 38.19 -23.65 -1.92
CA LEU A 8 36.80 -23.29 -2.23
C LEU A 8 35.80 -24.09 -1.37
N LEU A 9 36.06 -25.38 -1.12
CA LEU A 9 35.23 -26.21 -0.25
C LEU A 9 35.26 -25.70 1.20
N LEU A 10 36.43 -25.29 1.70
CA LEU A 10 36.59 -24.68 3.03
C LEU A 10 35.88 -23.33 3.13
N VAL A 11 35.92 -22.50 2.09
CA VAL A 11 35.18 -21.23 2.05
C VAL A 11 33.66 -21.46 2.09
N PHE A 12 33.16 -22.47 1.38
CA PHE A 12 31.73 -22.86 1.45
C PHE A 12 31.33 -23.41 2.83
N LEU A 13 32.20 -24.16 3.50
CA LEU A 13 31.93 -24.73 4.83
C LEU A 13 31.99 -23.68 5.96
N VAL A 14 32.79 -22.62 5.79
CA VAL A 14 32.91 -21.52 6.78
C VAL A 14 31.89 -20.40 6.53
N SER A 15 31.30 -20.32 5.33
CA SER A 15 30.31 -19.28 5.00
C SER A 15 28.90 -19.53 5.56
N CYS A 16 28.64 -20.70 6.16
CA CYS A 16 27.51 -20.86 7.07
C CYS A 16 27.87 -20.22 8.42
N LYS A 17 28.07 -18.91 8.43
CA LYS A 17 27.97 -18.16 9.68
C LYS A 17 26.53 -18.30 10.15
N ASN A 18 26.37 -18.82 11.36
CA ASN A 18 25.14 -18.86 12.13
C ASN A 18 24.29 -17.66 11.75
N SER A 19 23.16 -17.90 11.07
CA SER A 19 22.06 -16.97 11.11
C SER A 19 21.86 -16.70 12.59
N GLU A 20 22.06 -15.46 13.03
CA GLU A 20 21.51 -15.03 14.30
C GLU A 20 20.08 -15.53 14.28
N ASN A 21 19.76 -16.51 15.13
CA ASN A 21 18.40 -16.97 15.30
C ASN A 21 17.70 -15.76 15.88
N ILE A 22 17.14 -14.92 15.01
CA ILE A 22 16.16 -13.94 15.39
C ILE A 22 15.05 -14.80 15.98
N GLU A 23 14.98 -14.82 17.30
CA GLU A 23 13.96 -15.53 18.05
C GLU A 23 12.64 -14.82 17.75
N LEU A 24 12.04 -15.19 16.64
CA LEU A 24 10.73 -14.71 16.25
C LEU A 24 9.75 -15.33 17.24
N SER A 25 9.37 -14.53 18.23
CA SER A 25 8.27 -14.88 19.13
C SER A 25 6.99 -14.80 18.30
N TYR A 26 6.47 -15.97 17.94
CA TYR A 26 5.13 -16.09 17.37
C TYR A 26 4.16 -16.11 18.53
N PHE A 27 3.17 -15.23 18.49
CA PHE A 27 2.06 -15.25 19.42
C PHE A 27 0.86 -15.86 18.70
N GLU A 28 0.34 -16.95 19.23
CA GLU A 28 -0.96 -17.48 18.86
C GLU A 28 -2.06 -16.81 19.69
N LEU A 29 -3.30 -16.94 19.24
CA LEU A 29 -4.46 -16.31 19.91
C LEU A 29 -4.61 -16.78 21.37
N GLU A 30 -4.09 -17.96 21.69
CA GLU A 30 -4.07 -18.59 23.01
C GLU A 30 -3.02 -18.02 23.97
N ASP A 31 -1.99 -17.33 23.45
CA ASP A 31 -0.95 -16.71 24.27
C ASP A 31 -1.44 -15.45 25.01
N PHE A 32 -2.67 -15.00 24.71
CA PHE A 32 -3.27 -13.81 25.30
C PHE A 32 -4.17 -14.17 26.50
N PRO A 33 -4.00 -13.55 27.69
CA PRO A 33 -4.77 -13.87 28.90
C PRO A 33 -6.29 -13.66 28.78
N ARG A 34 -6.71 -12.88 27.78
CA ARG A 34 -8.11 -12.55 27.49
C ARG A 34 -8.31 -12.51 25.99
N THR A 35 -8.98 -13.53 25.48
CA THR A 35 -9.41 -13.59 24.09
C THR A 35 -10.92 -13.38 24.03
N LYS A 36 -11.36 -12.33 23.33
CA LYS A 36 -12.78 -12.05 23.12
C LYS A 36 -13.12 -12.33 21.67
N TYR A 37 -13.82 -13.43 21.43
CA TYR A 37 -14.39 -13.71 20.12
C TYR A 37 -15.58 -12.78 19.89
N CYS A 38 -15.57 -12.07 18.76
CA CYS A 38 -16.75 -11.32 18.32
C CYS A 38 -17.87 -12.32 18.00
N THR A 39 -18.90 -12.38 18.84
CA THR A 39 -20.09 -13.23 18.66
C THR A 39 -21.08 -12.68 17.63
N SER A 40 -20.63 -11.83 16.71
CA SER A 40 -21.51 -11.10 15.81
C SER A 40 -22.07 -12.01 14.70
N LYS A 41 -23.33 -11.76 14.32
CA LYS A 41 -23.92 -12.32 13.11
C LYS A 41 -23.09 -11.84 11.92
N SER A 42 -22.51 -12.75 11.15
CA SER A 42 -21.82 -12.41 9.91
C SER A 42 -22.78 -11.73 8.95
N ILE A 43 -22.39 -10.58 8.40
CA ILE A 43 -23.14 -9.89 7.35
C ILE A 43 -22.58 -10.37 6.00
N SER A 44 -23.41 -11.06 5.22
CA SER A 44 -23.02 -11.52 3.89
C SER A 44 -23.23 -10.43 2.86
N ILE A 45 -22.14 -9.98 2.23
CA ILE A 45 -22.16 -9.10 1.05
C ILE A 45 -21.45 -9.85 -0.08
N GLN A 46 -22.18 -10.18 -1.15
CA GLN A 46 -21.59 -10.81 -2.32
C GLN A 46 -21.12 -9.75 -3.30
N VAL A 47 -19.80 -9.75 -3.57
CA VAL A 47 -19.17 -8.86 -4.55
C VAL A 47 -18.33 -9.69 -5.48
N ALA A 48 -18.53 -9.53 -6.79
CA ALA A 48 -17.72 -10.23 -7.78
C ALA A 48 -16.29 -9.65 -7.79
N ASN A 49 -15.28 -10.51 -7.74
CA ASN A 49 -13.87 -10.11 -7.84
C ASN A 49 -13.40 -9.11 -6.75
N SER A 50 -13.91 -9.25 -5.52
CA SER A 50 -13.45 -8.48 -4.36
C SER A 50 -11.96 -8.73 -4.06
N LEU A 51 -11.24 -7.67 -3.69
CA LEU A 51 -9.83 -7.70 -3.27
C LEU A 51 -9.66 -7.35 -1.79
N SER A 52 -10.43 -6.39 -1.28
CA SER A 52 -10.41 -6.02 0.14
C SER A 52 -11.73 -5.38 0.56
N TYR A 53 -12.03 -5.47 1.86
CA TYR A 53 -13.20 -4.88 2.50
C TYR A 53 -12.74 -3.92 3.59
N HIS A 54 -13.31 -2.72 3.60
CA HIS A 54 -13.02 -1.68 4.56
C HIS A 54 -14.33 -1.15 5.14
N VAL A 55 -14.52 -1.25 6.45
CA VAL A 55 -15.70 -0.69 7.12
C VAL A 55 -15.44 0.80 7.37
N LEU A 56 -16.44 1.65 7.17
CA LEU A 56 -16.42 3.08 7.48
C LEU A 56 -17.67 3.44 8.29
N HIS A 57 -17.54 4.24 9.35
CA HIS A 57 -18.64 4.67 10.23
C HIS A 57 -19.54 3.51 10.72
N ASP A 58 -18.96 2.33 10.96
CA ASP A 58 -19.64 1.11 11.42
C ASP A 58 -20.86 0.65 10.60
N SER A 59 -21.12 1.27 9.45
CA SER A 59 -22.36 1.12 8.69
C SER A 59 -22.17 1.08 7.18
N LEU A 60 -21.01 1.51 6.70
CA LEU A 60 -20.63 1.43 5.29
C LEU A 60 -19.52 0.42 5.10
N VAL A 61 -19.56 -0.30 3.99
CA VAL A 61 -18.46 -1.14 3.53
C VAL A 61 -18.00 -0.66 2.17
N LEU A 62 -16.73 -0.29 2.09
CA LEU A 62 -16.02 -0.02 0.85
C LEU A 62 -15.32 -1.30 0.40
N VAL A 63 -15.72 -1.82 -0.76
CA VAL A 63 -15.16 -3.04 -1.34
C VAL A 63 -14.27 -2.66 -2.51
N THR A 64 -12.96 -2.89 -2.39
CA THR A 64 -12.07 -2.77 -3.56
C THR A 64 -12.27 -3.97 -4.46
N THR A 65 -12.44 -3.76 -5.77
CA THR A 65 -12.64 -4.81 -6.77
C THR A 65 -11.54 -4.79 -7.83
N ARG A 66 -11.51 -5.81 -8.70
CA ARG A 66 -10.60 -5.83 -9.86
C ARG A 66 -10.91 -4.82 -10.96
N GLY A 67 -12.03 -4.08 -10.88
CA GLY A 67 -12.41 -3.10 -11.91
C GLY A 67 -13.09 -3.69 -13.16
N ASN A 68 -13.55 -4.94 -13.11
CA ASN A 68 -14.16 -5.62 -14.26
C ASN A 68 -15.48 -4.97 -14.70
N GLY A 69 -16.24 -4.41 -13.75
CA GLY A 69 -17.48 -3.65 -14.02
C GLY A 69 -17.26 -2.19 -14.40
N GLY A 70 -16.02 -1.77 -14.66
CA GLY A 70 -15.69 -0.38 -14.97
C GLY A 70 -15.42 0.52 -13.76
N TYR A 71 -15.58 0.01 -12.53
CA TYR A 71 -15.35 0.73 -11.28
C TYR A 71 -14.51 -0.12 -10.32
N PHE A 72 -13.60 0.51 -9.58
CA PHE A 72 -12.70 -0.19 -8.65
C PHE A 72 -13.24 -0.28 -7.23
N VAL A 73 -14.29 0.46 -6.88
CA VAL A 73 -14.86 0.47 -5.53
C VAL A 73 -16.37 0.30 -5.61
N GLU A 74 -16.90 -0.65 -4.87
CA GLU A 74 -18.33 -0.80 -4.62
C GLU A 74 -18.62 -0.45 -3.16
N MET A 75 -19.64 0.36 -2.91
CA MET A 75 -20.04 0.77 -1.57
C MET A 75 -21.35 0.13 -1.17
N TYR A 76 -21.41 -0.44 0.02
CA TYR A 76 -22.59 -1.11 0.56
C TYR A 76 -22.98 -0.52 1.92
N ASN A 77 -24.28 -0.49 2.19
CA ASN A 77 -24.80 -0.23 3.53
C ASN A 77 -24.92 -1.55 4.29
N LEU A 78 -24.34 -1.65 5.49
CA LEU A 78 -24.40 -2.86 6.33
C LEU A 78 -25.81 -3.16 6.86
N ASN A 79 -26.60 -2.11 7.13
CA ASN A 79 -27.94 -2.27 7.69
C ASN A 79 -28.92 -2.80 6.64
N SER A 80 -28.94 -2.19 5.44
CA SER A 80 -29.82 -2.63 4.35
C SER A 80 -29.25 -3.79 3.53
N LYS A 81 -27.93 -4.01 3.60
CA LYS A 81 -27.17 -4.98 2.78
C LYS A 81 -27.23 -4.69 1.28
N GLN A 82 -27.63 -3.48 0.90
CA GLN A 82 -27.76 -3.06 -0.48
C GLN A 82 -26.53 -2.26 -0.91
N LYS A 83 -26.19 -2.39 -2.19
CA LYS A 83 -25.20 -1.53 -2.83
C LYS A 83 -25.76 -0.11 -2.89
N ILE A 84 -24.96 0.84 -2.43
CA ILE A 84 -25.26 2.28 -2.48
C ILE A 84 -24.76 2.86 -3.79
N MET A 85 -23.49 2.62 -4.13
CA MET A 85 -22.88 3.21 -5.33
C MET A 85 -21.68 2.43 -5.83
N ASP A 86 -21.37 2.62 -7.11
CA ASP A 86 -20.09 2.28 -7.72
C ASP A 86 -19.23 3.56 -7.81
N PHE A 87 -17.96 3.47 -7.43
CA PHE A 87 -17.04 4.60 -7.39
C PHE A 87 -15.65 4.23 -7.92
N ALA A 88 -14.81 5.24 -8.17
CA ALA A 88 -13.49 5.12 -8.77
C ALA A 88 -13.55 4.48 -10.17
N GLN A 89 -14.14 5.22 -11.11
CA GLN A 89 -14.28 4.79 -12.49
C GLN A 89 -12.91 4.49 -13.12
N LYS A 90 -12.84 3.40 -13.87
CA LYS A 90 -11.67 2.99 -14.63
C LYS A 90 -11.41 3.91 -15.81
N GLY A 91 -10.17 4.32 -15.98
CA GLY A 91 -9.72 5.13 -17.11
C GLY A 91 -8.49 5.97 -16.77
N LEU A 92 -8.15 6.91 -17.65
CA LEU A 92 -6.93 7.71 -17.54
C LEU A 92 -7.20 9.21 -17.34
N ASN A 93 -8.47 9.62 -17.35
CA ASN A 93 -8.85 11.01 -17.19
C ASN A 93 -8.61 11.53 -15.75
N ALA A 94 -8.74 12.84 -15.56
CA ALA A 94 -8.53 13.49 -14.27
C ALA A 94 -9.34 12.86 -13.12
N ASN A 95 -10.62 12.52 -13.37
CA ASN A 95 -11.53 11.90 -12.39
C ASN A 95 -11.61 10.36 -12.50
N GLN A 96 -10.68 9.72 -13.21
CA GLN A 96 -10.66 8.27 -13.40
C GLN A 96 -9.39 7.65 -12.82
N PHE A 97 -9.38 6.34 -12.67
CA PHE A 97 -8.27 5.61 -12.09
C PHE A 97 -7.80 4.51 -13.04
N SER A 98 -6.49 4.30 -13.11
CA SER A 98 -5.92 3.17 -13.85
C SER A 98 -5.96 1.89 -13.02
N HIS A 99 -5.77 2.01 -11.70
CA HIS A 99 -5.99 0.93 -10.75
C HIS A 99 -6.14 1.50 -9.33
N ALA A 100 -7.36 1.60 -8.80
CA ALA A 100 -7.58 2.15 -7.46
C ALA A 100 -7.70 1.07 -6.37
N ARG A 101 -7.20 1.38 -5.17
CA ARG A 101 -7.39 0.60 -3.96
C ARG A 101 -7.77 1.51 -2.80
N VAL A 102 -8.72 1.08 -1.97
CA VAL A 102 -9.09 1.79 -0.75
C VAL A 102 -7.97 1.66 0.29
N VAL A 103 -7.64 2.78 0.93
CA VAL A 103 -6.74 2.88 2.07
C VAL A 103 -7.46 3.72 3.12
N LEU A 104 -7.63 3.17 4.33
CA LEU A 104 -8.17 3.91 5.46
C LEU A 104 -7.03 4.54 6.26
N ASP A 105 -7.33 5.67 6.89
CA ASP A 105 -6.53 6.16 8.01
C ASP A 105 -6.67 5.20 9.20
N GLU A 106 -5.75 5.24 10.15
CA GLU A 106 -5.70 4.33 11.31
C GLU A 106 -6.95 4.45 12.21
N THR A 107 -7.76 5.50 12.04
CA THR A 107 -8.98 5.72 12.80
C THR A 107 -10.24 5.58 11.93
N ASN A 108 -11.09 4.61 12.26
CA ASN A 108 -12.34 4.33 11.53
C ASN A 108 -13.49 5.33 11.80
N VAL A 109 -13.18 6.44 12.47
CA VAL A 109 -14.15 7.48 12.85
C VAL A 109 -14.18 8.65 11.86
N SER A 110 -13.21 8.71 10.95
CA SER A 110 -13.08 9.79 9.99
C SER A 110 -14.06 9.63 8.83
N SER A 111 -14.68 10.73 8.40
CA SER A 111 -15.39 10.81 7.10
C SER A 111 -14.44 10.76 5.90
N ILE A 112 -13.13 10.64 6.13
CA ILE A 112 -12.10 10.66 5.10
C ILE A 112 -11.55 9.26 4.88
N PHE A 113 -11.47 8.86 3.63
CA PHE A 113 -10.69 7.71 3.19
C PHE A 113 -9.84 8.09 1.99
N TYR A 114 -8.85 7.25 1.67
CA TYR A 114 -7.95 7.47 0.57
C TYR A 114 -8.16 6.42 -0.52
N LEU A 115 -8.05 6.85 -1.77
CA LEU A 115 -7.84 5.94 -2.90
C LEU A 115 -6.40 6.02 -3.35
N TYR A 116 -5.71 4.89 -3.34
CA TYR A 116 -4.39 4.76 -3.95
C TYR A 116 -4.51 4.25 -5.39
N ASN A 117 -4.06 5.07 -6.35
CA ASN A 117 -3.85 4.64 -7.72
C ASN A 117 -2.48 3.99 -7.88
N VAL A 118 -2.48 2.67 -8.01
CA VAL A 118 -1.27 1.84 -7.99
C VAL A 118 -0.35 2.15 -9.19
N ILE A 119 -0.93 2.40 -10.37
CA ILE A 119 -0.16 2.56 -11.60
C ILE A 119 0.47 3.95 -11.71
N THR A 120 -0.26 5.00 -11.33
CA THR A 120 0.26 6.38 -11.39
C THR A 120 0.95 6.81 -10.10
N ASN A 121 1.05 5.91 -9.13
CA ASN A 121 1.57 6.18 -7.80
C ASN A 121 1.00 7.47 -7.17
N SER A 122 -0.33 7.59 -7.16
CA SER A 122 -1.01 8.79 -6.66
C SER A 122 -2.07 8.43 -5.64
N ILE A 123 -2.31 9.30 -4.68
CA ILE A 123 -3.47 9.19 -3.79
C ILE A 123 -4.53 10.22 -4.13
N VAL A 124 -5.74 9.92 -3.71
CA VAL A 124 -6.86 10.84 -3.67
C VAL A 124 -7.47 10.78 -2.29
N GLU A 125 -7.64 11.93 -1.67
CA GLU A 125 -8.41 12.09 -0.43
C GLU A 125 -9.89 12.22 -0.79
N ILE A 126 -10.74 11.40 -0.16
CA ILE A 126 -12.18 11.37 -0.41
C ILE A 126 -12.91 11.64 0.90
N ASN A 127 -13.83 12.60 0.89
CA ASN A 127 -14.79 12.79 1.96
C ASN A 127 -16.09 12.07 1.60
N ILE A 128 -16.52 11.13 2.45
CA ILE A 128 -17.68 10.26 2.19
C ILE A 128 -18.99 11.04 2.07
N ASP A 129 -19.21 12.04 2.93
CA ASP A 129 -20.44 12.83 2.95
C ASP A 129 -20.58 13.64 1.65
N SER A 130 -19.48 14.22 1.19
CA SER A 130 -19.43 14.95 -0.08
C SER A 130 -19.59 14.00 -1.27
N LEU A 131 -18.97 12.82 -1.23
CA LEU A 131 -19.12 11.82 -2.28
C LEU A 131 -20.58 11.38 -2.44
N LEU A 132 -21.26 11.07 -1.33
CA LEU A 132 -22.67 10.67 -1.33
C LEU A 132 -23.61 11.82 -1.74
N LYS A 133 -23.23 13.07 -1.45
CA LYS A 133 -24.04 14.25 -1.83
C LYS A 133 -23.94 14.61 -3.30
N TYR A 134 -22.73 14.50 -3.88
CA TYR A 134 -22.44 14.99 -5.23
C TYR A 134 -22.36 13.89 -6.29
N GLU A 135 -22.20 12.62 -5.88
CA GLU A 135 -22.18 11.44 -6.74
C GLU A 135 -21.32 11.63 -8.00
N ASP A 136 -21.91 11.58 -9.21
CA ASP A 136 -21.23 11.72 -10.49
C ASP A 136 -20.55 13.08 -10.70
N SER A 137 -21.01 14.12 -9.99
CA SER A 137 -20.43 15.47 -10.03
C SER A 137 -19.30 15.67 -9.03
N TYR A 138 -19.02 14.67 -8.19
CA TYR A 138 -17.93 14.74 -7.22
C TYR A 138 -16.58 14.82 -7.94
N SER A 139 -15.79 15.84 -7.59
CA SER A 139 -14.46 16.04 -8.14
C SER A 139 -13.42 15.97 -7.03
N PHE A 140 -12.22 15.54 -7.38
CA PHE A 140 -11.15 15.34 -6.42
C PHE A 140 -9.80 15.68 -7.04
N LYS A 141 -8.84 15.95 -6.16
CA LYS A 141 -7.45 16.23 -6.56
C LYS A 141 -6.59 15.00 -6.36
N LYS A 142 -5.89 14.57 -7.42
CA LYS A 142 -4.83 13.57 -7.33
C LYS A 142 -3.55 14.20 -6.82
N ILE A 143 -2.94 13.55 -5.84
CA ILE A 143 -1.64 13.90 -5.29
C ILE A 143 -0.68 12.80 -5.71
N TYR A 144 0.29 13.14 -6.55
CA TYR A 144 1.25 12.18 -7.09
C TYR A 144 2.44 12.09 -6.16
N PHE A 145 2.85 10.85 -5.89
CA PHE A 145 4.03 10.58 -5.10
C PHE A 145 5.23 10.32 -5.99
N SER A 146 6.40 10.73 -5.51
CA SER A 146 7.66 10.37 -6.15
C SER A 146 7.85 8.85 -6.17
N GLY A 147 8.56 8.37 -7.19
CA GLY A 147 8.94 6.96 -7.30
C GLY A 147 9.78 6.44 -6.13
N TYR A 148 10.20 7.29 -5.19
CA TYR A 148 10.94 6.93 -3.98
C TYR A 148 10.06 6.45 -2.82
N THR A 149 8.73 6.55 -2.95
CA THR A 149 7.81 6.15 -1.88
C THR A 149 7.15 4.81 -2.18
N ASN A 150 6.85 4.04 -1.13
CA ASN A 150 5.97 2.88 -1.19
C ASN A 150 4.64 3.25 -0.51
N VAL A 151 3.53 3.16 -1.24
CA VAL A 151 2.18 3.28 -0.66
C VAL A 151 1.67 1.85 -0.34
N PRO A 152 1.12 1.59 0.87
CA PRO A 152 0.38 2.52 1.75
C PRO A 152 1.17 3.15 2.90
N SER A 153 2.50 3.13 2.92
CA SER A 153 3.30 3.69 4.04
C SER A 153 3.36 5.22 4.02
N PHE A 154 2.20 5.89 4.14
CA PHE A 154 2.10 7.35 4.29
C PHE A 154 1.10 7.73 5.37
N CYS A 155 1.26 8.91 5.95
CA CYS A 155 0.27 9.56 6.80
C CYS A 155 0.22 11.05 6.51
N LYS A 156 -0.91 11.69 6.81
CA LYS A 156 -1.01 13.16 6.78
C LYS A 156 -0.14 13.71 7.91
N TYR A 157 0.81 14.58 7.57
CA TYR A 157 1.67 15.23 8.55
C TYR A 157 1.11 16.60 8.95
N ASP A 158 0.71 17.39 7.96
CA ASP A 158 -0.01 18.65 8.14
C ASP A 158 -0.94 18.92 6.95
N GLU A 159 -1.58 20.09 6.89
CA GLU A 159 -2.51 20.47 5.82
C GLU A 159 -1.89 20.50 4.41
N THR A 160 -0.57 20.60 4.33
CA THR A 160 0.19 20.80 3.10
C THR A 160 1.12 19.63 2.77
N ARG A 161 1.40 18.75 3.74
CA ARG A 161 2.42 17.69 3.62
C ARG A 161 1.94 16.35 4.14
N TYR A 162 2.40 15.31 3.44
CA TYR A 162 2.36 13.92 3.88
C TYR A 162 3.76 13.49 4.30
N LEU A 163 3.81 12.62 5.30
CA LEU A 163 5.01 11.85 5.61
C LEU A 163 4.90 10.51 4.90
N ALA A 164 5.91 10.11 4.15
CA ALA A 164 5.93 8.84 3.43
C ALA A 164 7.24 8.08 3.70
N GLN A 165 7.18 6.75 3.68
CA GLN A 165 8.37 5.92 3.81
C GLN A 165 9.18 5.92 2.51
N ASN A 166 10.49 6.14 2.61
CA ASN A 166 11.41 5.95 1.52
C ASN A 166 11.61 4.46 1.25
N LYS A 167 11.26 4.00 0.05
CA LYS A 167 11.37 2.60 -0.34
C LYS A 167 12.82 2.12 -0.53
N TYR A 168 13.76 3.06 -0.63
CA TYR A 168 15.20 2.81 -0.76
C TYR A 168 15.95 2.86 0.56
N TYR A 169 15.27 3.14 1.67
CA TYR A 169 15.87 3.04 3.00
C TYR A 169 15.93 1.58 3.47
N SER A 170 17.11 1.15 3.90
CA SER A 170 17.34 -0.16 4.51
C SER A 170 18.03 0.01 5.86
N ILE A 171 17.57 -0.72 6.86
CA ILE A 171 18.27 -0.84 8.16
C ILE A 171 19.48 -1.79 8.07
N VAL A 172 19.55 -2.62 7.03
CA VAL A 172 20.66 -3.55 6.80
C VAL A 172 21.82 -2.79 6.16
N LYS A 173 22.93 -2.67 6.90
CA LYS A 173 24.11 -1.88 6.54
C LYS A 173 24.66 -2.18 5.14
N ASP A 174 24.69 -3.44 4.72
CA ASP A 174 25.20 -3.83 3.40
C ASP A 174 24.30 -3.37 2.25
N LEU A 175 23.03 -3.12 2.55
CA LEU A 175 22.03 -2.60 1.63
C LEU A 175 21.75 -1.11 1.88
N ASP A 176 22.55 -0.42 2.68
CA ASP A 176 22.33 1.01 2.94
C ASP A 176 22.61 1.85 1.68
N ASN A 177 21.59 2.57 1.24
CA ASN A 177 21.60 3.46 0.09
C ASN A 177 21.94 4.92 0.46
N ASP A 178 22.21 5.21 1.73
CA ASP A 178 22.49 6.57 2.24
C ASP A 178 21.33 7.53 1.98
N VAL A 179 20.12 7.11 2.34
CA VAL A 179 18.89 7.89 2.17
C VAL A 179 18.10 7.96 3.46
N ASP A 180 17.38 9.06 3.67
CA ASP A 180 16.49 9.20 4.81
C ASP A 180 15.35 8.18 4.78
N ARG A 181 14.99 7.65 5.95
CA ARG A 181 13.86 6.71 6.12
C ARG A 181 12.52 7.32 5.72
N PHE A 182 12.34 8.61 5.96
CA PHE A 182 11.08 9.31 5.77
C PHE A 182 11.25 10.50 4.84
N LEU A 183 10.22 10.74 4.01
CA LEU A 183 10.18 11.81 3.02
C LEU A 183 8.94 12.68 3.30
N PHE A 184 9.11 13.99 3.21
CA PHE A 184 7.98 14.93 3.20
C PHE A 184 7.51 15.15 1.76
N VAL A 185 6.23 14.87 1.51
CA VAL A 185 5.62 15.02 0.19
C VAL A 185 4.59 16.13 0.25
N LYS A 186 4.81 17.20 -0.51
CA LYS A 186 3.89 18.34 -0.56
C LYS A 186 2.68 18.02 -1.44
N LYS A 187 1.49 18.45 -0.99
CA LYS A 187 0.19 18.27 -1.68
C LYS A 187 0.12 18.90 -3.08
N ASN A 188 1.00 19.87 -3.38
CA ASN A 188 0.93 20.70 -4.60
C ASN A 188 2.14 20.59 -5.53
N GLU A 189 3.17 19.81 -5.19
CA GLU A 189 4.41 19.74 -5.98
C GLU A 189 4.68 18.30 -6.37
N PHE A 190 4.08 17.85 -7.49
CA PHE A 190 4.69 16.75 -8.23
C PHE A 190 4.31 16.76 -9.70
N ASP A 191 5.35 16.81 -10.54
CA ASP A 191 5.27 16.66 -11.98
C ASP A 191 5.46 15.18 -12.33
N ILE A 192 4.44 14.56 -12.92
CA ILE A 192 4.43 13.15 -13.36
C ILE A 192 5.64 12.84 -14.27
N THR A 193 6.20 13.84 -14.94
CA THR A 193 7.36 13.66 -15.83
C THR A 193 8.66 13.39 -15.07
N ASN A 194 8.77 13.76 -13.78
CA ASN A 194 9.97 13.60 -12.96
C ASN A 194 10.02 12.30 -12.11
N SER A 195 9.60 11.21 -12.76
CA SER A 195 9.93 9.82 -12.44
C SER A 195 8.99 9.05 -11.49
N THR A 196 7.90 8.54 -12.09
CA THR A 196 7.30 7.24 -11.75
C THR A 196 8.31 6.08 -11.91
N TYR A 197 9.35 6.28 -12.74
CA TYR A 197 10.46 5.36 -12.96
C TYR A 197 11.71 5.87 -12.26
N SER A 198 11.81 5.54 -10.99
CA SER A 198 12.98 5.77 -10.15
C SER A 198 14.29 5.64 -10.92
N LYS A 199 15.25 6.52 -10.61
CA LYS A 199 16.68 6.36 -10.91
C LYS A 199 17.30 5.17 -10.16
N SER A 200 16.62 4.02 -10.20
CA SER A 200 16.92 2.78 -9.51
C SER A 200 18.34 2.32 -9.77
N TRP A 201 18.89 2.65 -10.95
CA TRP A 201 20.27 2.38 -11.33
C TRP A 201 21.33 3.04 -10.43
N GLU A 202 20.96 4.11 -9.70
CA GLU A 202 21.83 4.84 -8.76
C GLU A 202 21.95 4.13 -7.39
N TYR A 203 21.06 3.19 -7.08
CA TYR A 203 20.96 2.55 -5.77
C TYR A 203 21.60 1.15 -5.75
N LYS A 204 22.08 0.73 -4.57
CA LYS A 204 22.63 -0.62 -4.34
C LYS A 204 21.54 -1.69 -4.41
N TYR A 205 20.32 -1.34 -4.01
CA TYR A 205 19.15 -2.18 -4.18
C TYR A 205 17.96 -1.32 -4.63
N TYR A 206 16.97 -1.97 -5.22
CA TYR A 206 15.70 -1.34 -5.54
C TYR A 206 14.54 -2.31 -5.41
N LEU A 207 13.36 -1.77 -5.13
CA LEU A 207 12.12 -2.53 -5.09
C LEU A 207 11.38 -2.38 -6.42
N PHE A 208 11.05 -3.51 -7.04
CA PHE A 208 10.25 -3.56 -8.25
C PHE A 208 8.88 -4.16 -7.93
N LYS A 209 7.80 -3.54 -8.42
CA LYS A 209 6.43 -3.98 -8.16
C LYS A 209 5.85 -4.65 -9.40
N VAL A 210 5.65 -5.97 -9.33
CA VAL A 210 4.98 -6.73 -10.39
C VAL A 210 3.61 -7.13 -9.86
N LEU A 211 2.54 -6.62 -10.48
CA LEU A 211 1.16 -7.02 -10.17
C LEU A 211 0.80 -6.95 -8.67
N GLY A 212 1.36 -5.97 -7.94
CA GLY A 212 1.11 -5.79 -6.51
C GLY A 212 2.15 -6.43 -5.59
N ILE A 213 2.99 -7.33 -6.08
CA ILE A 213 4.06 -7.98 -5.33
C ILE A 213 5.32 -7.11 -5.38
N GLN A 214 5.90 -6.81 -4.22
CA GLN A 214 7.21 -6.15 -4.14
C GLN A 214 8.33 -7.19 -4.19
N ILE A 215 9.25 -7.00 -5.13
CA ILE A 215 10.44 -7.83 -5.33
C ILE A 215 11.66 -6.98 -4.99
N LEU A 216 12.52 -7.50 -4.11
CA LEU A 216 13.82 -6.91 -3.82
C LEU A 216 14.82 -7.32 -4.89
N LEU A 217 15.42 -6.32 -5.53
CA LEU A 217 16.50 -6.52 -6.51
C LEU A 217 17.77 -5.89 -5.94
N VAL A 218 18.80 -6.72 -5.76
CA VAL A 218 20.11 -6.30 -5.27
C VAL A 218 21.08 -6.24 -6.43
N LYS A 219 21.83 -5.14 -6.52
CA LYS A 219 22.89 -4.97 -7.52
C LYS A 219 24.14 -5.67 -7.02
N TYR A 220 24.50 -6.78 -7.66
CA TYR A 220 25.82 -7.38 -7.49
C TYR A 220 26.84 -6.47 -8.17
N LYS A 221 27.79 -5.92 -7.40
CA LYS A 221 28.96 -5.20 -7.90
C LYS A 221 30.13 -6.15 -8.07
#